data_AF-A0A2B9MLF2-F1
#
_entry.id   AF-A0A2B9MLF2-F1
#
_cell.length_a   1.000
_cell.length_b   1.000
_cell.length_c   1.000
_cell.angle_alpha   90.00
_cell.angle_beta   90.00
_cell.angle_gamma   90.00
#
_symmetry.space_group_name_H-M   'P 1'
#
loop_
_entity.id
_entity.type
_entity.pdbx_description
1 polymer ?
#
loop_
_entity_poly.entity_id
_entity_poly.type
_entity_poly.pdbx_seq_one_letter_code
_entity_poly.pdbx_strand_id
1 'polypeptide(L)'
;MTTKVMVTILSLFADIERSYILERTQAGRMKYVENGGKLERTPKINKSKTDLILELLDQGKTKQEIANFLNVDRTTIYRTLKRNGY
;
A
#
# COMPACT_ATOMS: atom_id res chain seq x y z
N MET A 1 9.60 8.26 46.65
CA MET A 1 8.15 8.38 46.40
C MET A 1 7.86 9.41 45.30
N THR A 2 8.36 10.63 45.41
CA THR A 2 8.13 11.76 44.47
C THR A 2 8.55 11.48 43.02
N THR A 3 9.73 10.89 42.78
CA THR A 3 10.19 10.56 41.41
C THR A 3 9.28 9.55 40.71
N LYS A 4 8.79 8.54 41.45
CA LYS A 4 7.89 7.51 40.89
C LYS A 4 6.55 8.13 40.46
N VAL A 5 5.99 9.01 41.28
CA VAL A 5 4.76 9.74 40.96
C VAL A 5 4.95 10.62 39.73
N MET A 6 6.06 11.37 39.66
CA MET A 6 6.35 12.24 38.52
C MET A 6 6.48 11.47 37.20
N VAL A 7 7.20 10.34 37.20
CA VAL A 7 7.31 9.47 36.02
C VAL A 7 5.94 8.93 35.62
N THR A 8 5.13 8.44 36.56
CA THR A 8 3.79 7.94 36.26
C THR A 8 2.88 9.00 35.62
N ILE A 9 2.90 10.23 36.15
CA ILE A 9 2.10 11.33 35.59
C ILE A 9 2.55 11.67 34.17
N LEU A 10 3.87 11.78 33.94
CA LEU A 10 4.40 12.06 32.60
C LEU A 10 4.09 10.94 31.61
N SER A 11 4.18 9.68 32.03
CA SER A 11 3.77 8.53 31.21
C SER A 11 2.29 8.60 30.84
N LEU A 12 1.42 8.93 31.80
CA LEU A 12 -0.01 9.10 31.55
C LEU A 12 -0.30 10.19 30.51
N PHE A 13 0.38 11.32 30.60
CA PHE A 13 0.24 12.38 29.60
C PHE A 13 0.70 11.92 28.22
N ALA A 14 1.83 11.23 28.13
CA ALA A 14 2.32 10.69 26.86
C ALA A 14 1.32 9.69 26.23
N ASP A 15 0.69 8.85 27.04
CA ASP A 15 -0.32 7.89 26.57
C ASP A 15 -1.60 8.59 26.07
N ILE A 16 -2.03 9.65 26.77
CA ILE A 16 -3.18 10.46 26.35
C ILE A 16 -2.89 11.16 25.02
N GLU A 17 -1.73 11.81 24.88
CA GLU A 17 -1.34 12.48 23.64
C GLU A 17 -1.25 11.50 22.47
N ARG A 18 -0.63 10.32 22.69
CA ARG A 18 -0.56 9.26 21.68
C ARG A 18 -1.94 8.82 21.23
N SER A 19 -2.86 8.60 22.17
CA SER A 19 -4.23 8.17 21.89
C SER A 19 -4.99 9.21 21.08
N TYR A 20 -4.85 10.49 21.42
CA TYR A 20 -5.47 11.59 20.68
C TYR A 20 -4.95 11.71 19.24
N ILE A 21 -3.64 11.57 19.03
CA ILE A 21 -3.04 11.57 17.69
C ILE A 21 -3.56 10.40 16.86
N LEU A 22 -3.66 9.21 17.47
CA LEU A 22 -4.20 8.02 16.79
C LEU A 22 -5.66 8.22 16.38
N GLU A 23 -6.51 8.68 17.29
CA GLU A 23 -7.93 8.93 17.01
C GLU A 23 -8.09 9.93 15.87
N ARG A 24 -7.39 11.07 15.95
CA ARG A 24 -7.45 12.11 14.90
C ARG A 24 -6.95 11.59 13.55
N THR A 25 -5.86 10.81 13.55
CA THR A 25 -5.29 10.23 12.32
C THR A 25 -6.24 9.20 11.72
N GLN A 26 -6.87 8.37 12.55
CA GLN A 26 -7.87 7.39 12.12
C GLN A 26 -9.11 8.08 11.56
N ALA A 27 -9.64 9.11 12.21
CA ALA A 27 -10.77 9.89 11.71
C ALA A 27 -10.47 10.50 10.32
N GLY A 28 -9.30 11.11 10.14
CA GLY A 28 -8.86 11.63 8.85
C GLY A 28 -8.69 10.53 7.79
N ARG A 29 -8.11 9.40 8.19
CA ARG A 29 -7.92 8.22 7.33
C ARG A 29 -9.26 7.66 6.85
N MET A 30 -10.25 7.54 7.73
CA MET A 30 -11.60 7.06 7.40
C MET A 30 -12.27 8.02 6.42
N LYS A 31 -12.27 9.32 6.70
CA LYS A 31 -12.84 10.34 5.81
C LYS A 31 -12.20 10.33 4.42
N TYR A 32 -10.89 10.14 4.32
CA TYR A 32 -10.21 10.01 3.02
C TYR A 32 -10.69 8.78 2.24
N VAL A 33 -10.84 7.64 2.91
CA VAL A 33 -11.33 6.39 2.30
C VAL A 33 -12.80 6.50 1.88
N GLU A 34 -13.66 7.10 2.72
CA GLU A 34 -15.06 7.39 2.39
C GLU A 34 -15.20 8.25 1.13
N ASN A 35 -14.28 9.21 0.94
CA ASN A 35 -14.21 10.02 -0.27
C ASN A 35 -13.61 9.28 -1.49
N GLY A 36 -13.43 7.96 -1.42
CA GLY A 36 -12.87 7.14 -2.50
C GLY A 36 -11.34 7.10 -2.56
N GLY A 37 -10.67 7.70 -1.57
CA GLY A 37 -9.22 7.66 -1.43
C GLY A 37 -8.72 6.24 -1.17
N LYS A 38 -7.64 5.85 -1.85
CA LYS A 38 -6.99 4.54 -1.68
C LYS A 38 -5.70 4.69 -0.89
N LEU A 39 -5.54 3.89 0.16
CA LEU A 39 -4.35 3.87 1.04
C LEU A 39 -3.42 2.69 0.74
N GLU A 40 -3.82 1.83 -0.20
CA GLU A 40 -3.01 0.73 -0.66
C GLU A 40 -1.81 1.22 -1.49
N ARG A 41 -0.79 0.37 -1.60
CA ARG A 41 0.37 0.66 -2.44
C ARG A 41 -0.06 0.72 -3.90
N THR A 42 0.16 1.86 -4.55
CA THR A 42 -0.07 2.02 -5.98
C THR A 42 0.72 0.97 -6.78
N PRO A 43 0.06 0.19 -7.66
CA PRO A 43 0.74 -0.76 -8.52
C PRO A 43 1.76 -0.09 -9.45
N LYS A 44 2.95 -0.71 -9.61
CA LYS A 44 3.99 -0.25 -10.57
C LYS A 44 3.53 -0.34 -12.03
N ILE A 45 2.59 -1.26 -12.31
CA ILE A 45 2.01 -1.50 -13.63
C ILE A 45 0.65 -0.81 -13.70
N ASN A 46 0.53 0.15 -14.62
CA ASN A 46 -0.71 0.86 -14.92
C ASN A 46 -1.55 0.09 -15.96
N LYS A 47 -2.71 0.64 -16.33
CA LYS A 47 -3.62 0.02 -17.31
C LYS A 47 -2.95 -0.18 -18.67
N SER A 48 -2.34 0.86 -19.24
CA SER A 48 -1.66 0.77 -20.55
C SER A 48 -0.56 -0.28 -20.60
N LYS A 49 0.23 -0.42 -19.53
CA LYS A 49 1.23 -1.49 -19.43
C LYS A 49 0.57 -2.87 -19.26
N THR A 50 -0.61 -2.95 -18.67
CA THR A 50 -1.37 -4.21 -18.61
C THR A 50 -1.82 -4.62 -20.01
N ASP A 51 -2.35 -3.69 -20.79
CA ASP A 51 -2.76 -3.93 -22.18
C ASP A 51 -1.57 -4.40 -23.03
N LEU A 52 -0.41 -3.76 -22.87
CA LEU A 52 0.85 -4.19 -23.50
C LEU A 52 1.30 -5.59 -23.07
N ILE A 53 1.14 -5.95 -21.78
CA ILE A 53 1.48 -7.30 -21.30
C ILE A 53 0.59 -8.34 -22.00
N LEU A 54 -0.71 -8.05 -22.18
CA LEU A 54 -1.64 -8.96 -22.83
C LEU A 54 -1.29 -9.12 -24.31
N GLU A 55 -1.00 -8.02 -25.02
CA GLU A 55 -0.57 -8.06 -26.42
C GLU A 55 0.70 -8.90 -26.60
N LEU A 56 1.70 -8.74 -25.72
CA LEU A 56 2.94 -9.52 -25.78
C LEU A 56 2.70 -11.01 -25.48
N LEU A 57 1.73 -11.33 -24.61
CA LEU A 57 1.33 -12.72 -24.35
C LEU A 57 0.64 -13.34 -25.57
N ASP A 58 -0.22 -12.59 -26.26
CA ASP A 58 -0.89 -13.03 -27.48
C ASP A 58 0.11 -13.25 -28.63
N GLN A 59 1.20 -12.46 -28.67
CA GLN A 59 2.35 -12.66 -29.56
C GLN A 59 3.22 -13.87 -29.16
N GLY A 60 2.88 -14.60 -28.10
CA GLY A 60 3.58 -15.81 -27.65
C GLY A 60 4.83 -15.54 -26.81
N LYS A 61 5.07 -14.30 -26.36
CA LYS A 61 6.21 -14.01 -25.47
C LYS A 61 6.00 -14.64 -24.10
N THR A 62 7.09 -15.13 -23.51
CA THR A 62 7.02 -15.70 -22.16
C THR A 62 6.89 -14.59 -21.11
N LYS A 63 6.26 -14.92 -19.98
CA LYS A 63 6.11 -14.00 -18.84
C LYS A 63 7.46 -13.49 -18.29
N GLN A 64 8.55 -14.25 -18.47
CA GLN A 64 9.90 -13.85 -18.07
C GLN A 64 10.48 -12.79 -19.03
N GLU A 65 10.31 -12.99 -20.35
CA GLU A 65 10.77 -12.01 -21.35
C GLU A 65 10.05 -10.67 -21.18
N ILE A 66 8.74 -10.71 -20.94
CA ILE A 66 7.94 -9.51 -20.68
C ILE A 66 8.40 -8.80 -19.39
N ALA A 67 8.71 -9.57 -18.34
CA ALA A 67 9.22 -9.03 -17.08
C ALA A 67 10.57 -8.30 -17.28
N ASN A 68 11.49 -8.93 -18.03
CA ASN A 68 12.77 -8.33 -18.38
C ASN A 68 12.59 -7.05 -19.21
N PHE A 69 11.71 -7.08 -20.21
CA PHE A 69 11.41 -5.93 -21.06
C PHE A 69 10.83 -4.74 -20.27
N LEU A 70 9.93 -5.01 -19.33
CA LEU A 70 9.31 -3.98 -18.50
C LEU A 70 10.14 -3.60 -17.26
N ASN A 71 11.33 -4.19 -17.09
CA ASN A 71 12.20 -4.03 -15.93
C ASN A 71 11.45 -4.19 -14.60
N VAL A 72 10.73 -5.32 -14.50
CA VAL A 72 10.01 -5.74 -13.29
C VAL A 72 10.31 -7.19 -12.99
N ASP A 73 10.13 -7.59 -11.74
CA ASP A 73 10.23 -8.98 -11.37
C ASP A 73 9.09 -9.81 -11.99
N ARG A 74 9.37 -11.07 -12.32
CA ARG A 74 8.39 -12.01 -12.90
C ARG A 74 7.12 -12.12 -12.04
N THR A 75 7.24 -12.06 -10.71
CA THR A 75 6.08 -12.08 -9.79
C THR A 75 5.16 -10.88 -9.98
N THR A 76 5.67 -9.75 -10.45
CA THR A 76 4.86 -8.56 -10.72
C THR A 76 3.96 -8.76 -11.94
N ILE A 77 4.43 -9.49 -12.96
CA ILE A 77 3.60 -9.89 -14.11
C ILE A 77 2.48 -10.83 -13.65
N TYR A 78 2.81 -11.90 -12.91
CA TYR A 78 1.79 -12.82 -12.37
C TYR A 78 0.77 -12.11 -11.49
N ARG A 79 1.22 -11.24 -10.57
CA ARG A 79 0.33 -10.47 -9.69
C ARG A 79 -0.58 -9.52 -10.48
N THR A 80 -0.07 -8.95 -11.58
CA THR A 80 -0.86 -8.08 -12.44
C THR A 80 -1.92 -8.86 -13.20
N LEU A 81 -1.59 -10.01 -13.78
CA LEU A 81 -2.57 -10.87 -14.48
C LEU A 81 -3.66 -11.36 -13.52
N LYS A 82 -3.26 -11.91 -12.36
CA LYS A 82 -4.19 -12.35 -11.31
C LYS A 82 -5.14 -11.25 -10.84
N ARG A 83 -4.63 -10.02 -10.66
CA ARG A 83 -5.46 -8.87 -10.24
C ARG A 83 -6.50 -8.48 -11.29
N ASN A 84 -6.19 -8.65 -12.57
CA ASN A 84 -7.07 -8.28 -13.67
C ASN A 84 -7.92 -9.46 -14.20
N GLY A 85 -7.81 -10.65 -13.60
CA GLY A 85 -8.65 -11.81 -13.93
C GLY A 85 -8.13 -12.69 -15.08
N TYR A 86 -6.84 -12.63 -15.39
CA TYR A 86 -6.16 -13.45 -16.40
C TYR A 86 -5.31 -14.57 -15.78
#